data_AF-A0A7H1MZQ8-F1
#
_entry.id   AF-A0A7H1MZQ8-F1
#
_cell.length_a   1.000
_cell.length_b   1.000
_cell.length_c   1.000
_cell.angle_alpha   90.00
_cell.angle_beta   90.00
_cell.angle_gamma   90.00
#
_symmetry.space_group_name_H-M   'P 1'
#
loop_
_entity.id
_entity.type
_entity.pdbx_description
1 polymer ?
#
loop_
_entity_poly.entity_id
_entity_poly.type
_entity_poly.pdbx_seq_one_letter_code
_entity_poly.pdbx_strand_id
1 'polypeptide(L)'
;MSDLEAEATQHNRMRSRQQQPVRRATVAAFDVSSSITRNINKRVQIMTAETSRPKVILLAGFPNSGTTIASYILGQHPNIFATGELYGFPARQLKPLKVCSCGALAVACPFWTDVAAALMPLADASAAVRAQAVYASVCRHSGRPFIVDVA
;
A
#
# COMPACT_ATOMS: atom_id res chain seq x y z
N MET A 1 72.87 -39.31 -26.46
CA MET A 1 71.82 -38.55 -25.77
C MET A 1 71.25 -37.57 -26.79
N SER A 2 70.61 -38.03 -27.87
CA SER A 2 69.31 -38.74 -27.92
C SER A 2 68.20 -37.82 -27.37
N ASP A 3 67.17 -37.41 -28.09
CA ASP A 3 66.56 -37.81 -29.37
C ASP A 3 65.79 -36.58 -29.90
N LEU A 4 65.95 -36.20 -31.18
CA LEU A 4 65.04 -36.48 -32.31
C LEU A 4 63.73 -35.68 -32.21
N GLU A 5 63.59 -34.62 -33.00
CA GLU A 5 63.11 -34.61 -34.39
C GLU A 5 61.58 -34.73 -34.50
N ALA A 6 61.03 -33.75 -35.24
CA ALA A 6 59.89 -33.90 -36.15
C ALA A 6 58.54 -34.29 -35.48
N GLU A 7 57.36 -33.90 -35.95
CA GLU A 7 56.79 -34.04 -37.28
C GLU A 7 55.49 -33.20 -37.29
N ALA A 8 55.28 -32.44 -38.35
CA ALA A 8 54.22 -32.70 -39.33
C ALA A 8 52.85 -32.12 -38.95
N THR A 9 52.37 -31.08 -39.63
CA THR A 9 51.70 -31.18 -40.93
C THR A 9 50.32 -31.86 -40.80
N GLN A 10 49.28 -31.01 -40.93
CA GLN A 10 48.07 -31.31 -41.72
C GLN A 10 47.06 -32.30 -41.15
N HIS A 11 45.93 -31.76 -40.66
CA HIS A 11 44.58 -32.32 -40.82
C HIS A 11 43.59 -31.12 -40.79
N ASN A 12 43.35 -30.46 -41.92
CA ASN A 12 42.38 -30.78 -42.96
C ASN A 12 40.91 -30.71 -42.49
N ARG A 13 40.18 -29.83 -43.21
CA ARG A 13 38.83 -30.00 -43.77
C ARG A 13 37.63 -29.35 -43.06
N MET A 14 36.92 -28.55 -43.89
CA MET A 14 35.50 -28.19 -43.87
C MET A 14 35.15 -26.96 -43.01
N ARG A 15 34.49 -25.89 -43.50
CA ARG A 15 33.74 -25.57 -44.73
C ARG A 15 33.74 -24.03 -44.83
N SER A 16 34.25 -23.41 -45.89
CA SER A 16 33.46 -22.86 -47.01
C SER A 16 32.06 -22.32 -46.64
N ARG A 17 31.89 -21.00 -46.65
CA ARG A 17 30.81 -20.21 -47.29
C ARG A 17 30.81 -18.80 -46.68
N GLN A 18 31.46 -17.87 -47.34
CA GLN A 18 30.80 -16.86 -48.19
C GLN A 18 29.86 -15.94 -47.39
N GLN A 19 30.40 -14.74 -47.17
CA GLN A 19 29.72 -13.51 -46.78
C GLN A 19 28.51 -13.24 -47.68
N GLN A 20 27.41 -12.77 -47.08
CA GLN A 20 26.25 -12.24 -47.80
C GLN A 20 25.91 -10.84 -47.26
N PRO A 21 25.67 -9.85 -48.13
CA PRO A 21 25.60 -8.43 -47.74
C PRO A 21 24.28 -8.06 -47.05
N VAL A 22 24.39 -7.26 -45.99
CA VAL A 22 23.27 -6.70 -45.23
C VAL A 22 22.58 -5.64 -46.11
N ARG A 23 21.41 -5.95 -46.64
CA ARG A 23 20.57 -4.98 -47.37
C ARG A 23 19.89 -4.05 -46.37
N ARG A 24 20.19 -2.75 -46.45
CA ARG A 24 19.42 -1.67 -45.84
C ARG A 24 17.97 -1.73 -46.37
N ALA A 25 17.01 -1.93 -45.49
CA ALA A 25 15.60 -1.72 -45.78
C ALA A 25 15.15 -0.39 -45.15
N THR A 26 14.61 0.45 -46.01
CA THR A 26 13.95 1.73 -45.77
C THR A 26 12.80 1.57 -44.79
N VAL A 27 12.72 2.46 -43.78
CA VAL A 27 11.60 2.54 -42.84
C VAL A 27 10.38 3.10 -43.57
N ALA A 28 9.43 2.23 -43.90
CA ALA A 28 8.07 2.64 -44.20
C ALA A 28 7.36 2.93 -42.87
N ALA A 29 6.76 4.11 -42.77
CA ALA A 29 5.97 4.52 -41.61
C ALA A 29 4.82 3.53 -41.38
N PHE A 30 4.92 2.74 -40.31
CA PHE A 30 3.84 1.88 -39.86
C PHE A 30 3.03 2.65 -38.82
N ASP A 31 1.80 2.99 -39.19
CA ASP A 31 0.82 3.65 -38.32
C ASP A 31 0.46 2.72 -37.15
N VAL A 32 0.94 3.08 -35.96
CA VAL A 32 0.72 2.36 -34.69
C VAL A 32 -0.58 2.81 -33.99
N SER A 33 -1.48 3.52 -34.65
CA SER A 33 -2.60 4.16 -33.96
C SER A 33 -3.81 3.26 -33.61
N SER A 34 -3.85 1.97 -33.96
CA SER A 34 -5.12 1.19 -33.81
C SER A 34 -5.06 -0.08 -32.97
N SER A 35 -3.89 -0.55 -32.53
CA SER A 35 -3.79 -1.84 -31.81
C SER A 35 -2.95 -1.85 -30.53
N ILE A 36 -2.18 -0.80 -30.21
CA ILE A 36 -1.43 -0.73 -28.93
C ILE A 36 -2.31 -0.22 -27.78
N THR A 37 -3.39 0.50 -28.07
CA THR A 37 -4.21 1.19 -27.05
C THR A 37 -5.21 0.29 -26.31
N ARG A 38 -5.32 -1.00 -26.64
CA ARG A 38 -6.35 -1.87 -26.04
C ARG A 38 -5.88 -2.73 -24.86
N ASN A 39 -4.57 -2.86 -24.61
CA ASN A 39 -4.05 -3.88 -23.68
C ASN A 39 -3.08 -3.39 -22.59
N ILE A 40 -2.75 -2.10 -22.53
CA ILE A 40 -1.98 -1.54 -21.41
C ILE A 40 -2.88 -1.32 -20.18
N ASN A 41 -4.18 -1.05 -20.38
CA ASN A 41 -5.15 -0.81 -19.30
C ASN A 41 -5.51 -2.03 -18.43
N LYS A 42 -5.06 -3.25 -18.78
CA LYS A 42 -5.38 -4.46 -18.00
C LYS A 42 -4.26 -4.98 -17.11
N ARG A 43 -3.03 -4.47 -17.24
CA ARG A 43 -1.86 -4.94 -16.46
C ARG A 43 -1.12 -3.87 -15.68
N VAL A 44 -1.54 -2.63 -15.79
CA VAL A 44 -1.29 -1.63 -14.74
C VAL A 44 -2.35 -1.84 -13.64
N GLN A 45 -2.37 -3.05 -13.06
CA GLN A 45 -2.89 -3.24 -11.72
C GLN A 45 -1.90 -2.54 -10.79
N ILE A 46 -1.96 -1.22 -10.77
CA ILE A 46 -1.49 -0.50 -9.59
C ILE A 46 -2.33 -1.09 -8.47
N MET A 47 -1.68 -1.75 -7.53
CA MET A 47 -2.21 -2.07 -6.21
C MET A 47 -2.48 -0.77 -5.43
N THR A 48 -3.19 0.17 -6.04
CA THR A 48 -3.98 1.15 -5.30
C THR A 48 -5.10 0.31 -4.74
N ALA A 49 -4.92 -0.16 -3.50
CA ALA A 49 -6.01 -0.67 -2.70
C ALA A 49 -7.20 0.25 -2.99
N GLU A 50 -8.30 -0.29 -3.53
CA GLU A 50 -9.54 0.44 -3.54
C GLU A 50 -9.72 0.94 -2.11
N THR A 51 -9.57 2.23 -1.89
CA THR A 51 -9.91 2.84 -0.60
C THR A 51 -11.43 2.82 -0.54
N SER A 52 -11.96 1.61 -0.36
CA SER A 52 -13.35 1.36 -0.04
C SER A 52 -13.67 2.23 1.15
N ARG A 53 -14.81 2.93 1.07
CA ARG A 53 -15.24 3.84 2.14
C ARG A 53 -15.16 3.10 3.47
N PRO A 54 -14.53 3.68 4.51
CA PRO A 54 -14.39 3.02 5.80
C PRO A 54 -15.75 2.52 6.29
N LYS A 55 -15.84 1.24 6.68
CA LYS A 55 -17.06 0.68 7.28
C LYS A 55 -17.00 0.96 8.78
N VAL A 56 -17.85 1.84 9.25
CA VAL A 56 -17.88 2.27 10.66
C VAL A 56 -19.06 1.62 11.35
N ILE A 57 -18.79 0.97 12.49
CA ILE A 57 -19.77 0.48 13.45
C ILE A 57 -19.82 1.51 14.57
N LEU A 58 -20.91 2.27 14.62
CA LEU A 58 -21.16 3.22 15.70
C LEU A 58 -21.76 2.47 16.89
N LEU A 59 -21.04 2.47 18.01
CA LEU A 59 -21.51 1.90 19.26
C LEU A 59 -22.04 3.02 20.15
N ALA A 60 -23.33 3.30 20.01
CA ALA A 60 -24.05 4.29 20.80
C ALA A 60 -24.74 3.62 22.00
N GLY A 61 -24.64 4.21 23.17
CA GLY A 61 -25.32 3.74 24.38
C GLY A 61 -25.31 4.79 25.48
N PHE A 62 -26.14 4.59 26.50
CA PHE A 62 -26.11 5.42 27.69
C PHE A 62 -24.81 5.20 28.48
N PRO A 63 -24.35 6.17 29.29
CA PRO A 63 -23.25 5.96 30.22
C PRO A 63 -23.46 4.68 31.04
N ASN A 64 -22.41 3.87 31.18
CA ASN A 64 -22.41 2.59 31.91
C ASN A 64 -23.31 1.48 31.33
N SER A 65 -23.76 1.59 30.08
CA SER A 65 -24.52 0.53 29.39
C SER A 65 -23.66 -0.64 28.87
N GLY A 66 -22.34 -0.60 29.09
CA GLY A 66 -21.42 -1.64 28.64
C GLY A 66 -20.84 -1.42 27.24
N THR A 67 -20.98 -0.22 26.65
CA THR A 67 -20.35 0.13 25.35
C THR A 67 -18.84 -0.12 25.35
N THR A 68 -18.16 0.15 26.47
CA THR A 68 -16.73 -0.17 26.62
C THR A 68 -16.46 -1.67 26.47
N ILE A 69 -17.21 -2.53 27.16
CA ILE A 69 -17.04 -3.99 27.11
C ILE A 69 -17.35 -4.51 25.70
N ALA A 70 -18.46 -4.05 25.10
CA ALA A 70 -18.82 -4.41 23.74
C ALA A 70 -17.75 -3.99 22.71
N SER A 71 -17.17 -2.80 22.85
CA SER A 71 -16.05 -2.34 22.03
C SER A 71 -14.81 -3.26 22.18
N TYR A 72 -14.48 -3.66 23.41
CA TYR A 72 -13.38 -4.60 23.66
C TYR A 72 -13.60 -5.97 23.01
N ILE A 73 -14.82 -6.52 23.09
CA ILE A 73 -15.19 -7.81 22.48
C ILE A 73 -15.08 -7.72 20.96
N LEU A 74 -15.67 -6.68 20.34
CA LEU A 74 -15.58 -6.47 18.88
C LEU A 74 -14.12 -6.30 18.43
N GLY A 75 -13.30 -5.62 19.22
CA GLY A 75 -11.87 -5.41 18.96
C GLY A 75 -11.03 -6.68 18.95
N GLN A 76 -11.53 -7.81 19.45
CA GLN A 76 -10.84 -9.11 19.34
C GLN A 76 -10.91 -9.70 17.93
N HIS A 77 -11.85 -9.24 17.09
CA HIS A 77 -12.00 -9.78 15.74
C HIS A 77 -10.85 -9.28 14.83
N PRO A 78 -10.17 -10.16 14.05
CA PRO A 78 -9.01 -9.79 13.24
C PRO A 78 -9.32 -8.86 12.05
N ASN A 79 -10.55 -8.40 11.89
CA ASN A 79 -10.93 -7.48 10.81
C ASN A 79 -11.51 -6.17 11.36
N ILE A 80 -11.54 -6.02 12.69
CA ILE A 80 -12.13 -4.87 13.37
C ILE A 80 -11.01 -4.12 14.10
N PHE A 81 -11.03 -2.79 13.99
CA PHE A 81 -10.22 -1.90 14.79
C PHE A 81 -11.11 -1.11 15.75
N ALA A 82 -10.95 -1.33 17.06
CA ALA A 82 -11.67 -0.56 18.08
C ALA A 82 -10.92 0.75 18.37
N THR A 83 -11.54 1.89 18.08
CA THR A 83 -10.89 3.21 18.23
C THR A 83 -11.10 3.85 19.59
N GLY A 84 -12.04 3.34 20.38
CA GLY A 84 -12.67 4.12 21.44
C GLY A 84 -13.49 5.27 20.84
N GLU A 85 -13.52 6.43 21.50
CA GLU A 85 -14.32 7.59 21.07
C GLU A 85 -13.54 8.49 20.09
N LEU A 86 -13.91 8.57 18.81
CA LEU A 86 -13.21 9.45 17.85
C LEU A 86 -13.68 10.91 17.89
N TYR A 87 -14.75 11.21 18.62
CA TYR A 87 -15.24 12.58 18.76
C TYR A 87 -14.15 13.50 19.36
N GLY A 88 -13.91 14.62 18.69
CA GLY A 88 -12.91 15.59 19.12
C GLY A 88 -11.45 15.16 18.92
N PHE A 89 -11.19 14.15 18.07
CA PHE A 89 -9.83 13.83 17.63
C PHE A 89 -9.17 15.03 16.92
N PRO A 90 -7.86 15.31 17.15
CA PRO A 90 -6.93 14.58 18.01
C PRO A 90 -6.97 14.99 19.49
N ALA A 91 -7.54 16.15 19.84
CA ALA A 91 -7.41 16.77 21.16
C ALA A 91 -7.91 15.91 22.33
N ARG A 92 -9.00 15.15 22.15
CA ARG A 92 -9.51 14.23 23.20
C ARG A 92 -8.71 12.93 23.34
N GLN A 93 -8.05 12.50 22.27
CA GLN A 93 -7.34 11.23 22.19
C GLN A 93 -5.88 11.37 22.61
N LEU A 94 -5.21 12.42 22.16
CA LEU A 94 -3.79 12.66 22.36
C LEU A 94 -3.56 13.56 23.57
N LYS A 95 -3.92 13.07 24.76
CA LYS A 95 -3.65 13.77 26.04
C LYS A 95 -2.34 13.27 26.67
N PRO A 96 -1.48 14.14 27.24
CA PRO A 96 -0.16 13.77 27.77
C PRO A 96 -0.13 12.63 28.79
N LEU A 97 -1.20 12.43 29.56
CA LEU A 97 -1.29 11.39 30.61
C LEU A 97 -2.23 10.23 30.25
N LYS A 98 -2.86 10.26 29.07
CA LYS A 98 -3.74 9.17 28.65
C LYS A 98 -2.86 8.00 28.17
N VAL A 99 -3.09 6.80 28.69
CA VAL A 99 -2.41 5.59 28.22
C VAL A 99 -3.22 4.96 27.08
N CYS A 100 -2.54 4.57 26.01
CA CYS A 100 -3.12 3.86 24.88
C CYS A 100 -3.22 2.36 25.18
N SER A 101 -4.09 1.64 24.47
CA SER A 101 -4.20 0.18 24.58
C SER A 101 -2.92 -0.57 24.21
N CYS A 102 -2.01 0.05 23.45
CA CYS A 102 -0.67 -0.50 23.18
C CYS A 102 0.30 -0.41 24.38
N GLY A 103 -0.09 0.28 25.46
CA GLY A 103 0.73 0.50 26.66
C GLY A 103 1.55 1.81 26.66
N ALA A 104 1.70 2.47 25.52
CA ALA A 104 2.38 3.77 25.44
C ALA A 104 1.47 4.93 25.90
N LEU A 105 2.06 6.08 26.26
CA LEU A 105 1.30 7.33 26.36
C LEU A 105 0.65 7.64 25.00
N ALA A 106 -0.58 8.14 24.99
CA ALA A 106 -1.35 8.38 23.78
C ALA A 106 -0.60 9.33 22.84
N VAL A 107 0.01 10.38 23.39
CA VAL A 107 0.86 11.35 22.65
C VAL A 107 2.13 10.74 22.06
N ALA A 108 2.53 9.54 22.52
CA ALA A 108 3.70 8.80 22.06
C ALA A 108 3.31 7.50 21.34
N CYS A 109 2.02 7.24 21.11
CA CYS A 109 1.56 6.05 20.41
C CYS A 109 1.80 6.23 18.90
N PRO A 110 2.66 5.41 18.26
CA PRO A 110 3.01 5.59 16.85
C PRO A 110 1.79 5.63 15.93
N PHE A 111 0.83 4.74 16.20
CA PHE A 111 -0.42 4.68 15.44
C PHE A 111 -1.19 6.01 15.48
N TRP A 112 -1.43 6.55 16.68
CA TRP A 112 -2.25 7.76 16.80
C TRP A 112 -1.50 9.03 16.39
N THR A 113 -0.18 9.06 16.56
CA THR A 113 0.65 10.17 16.05
C THR A 113 0.65 10.20 14.53
N ASP A 114 0.74 9.04 13.86
CA ASP A 114 0.68 8.95 12.40
C ASP A 114 -0.71 9.36 11.88
N VAL A 115 -1.78 8.88 12.53
CA VAL A 115 -3.15 9.29 12.19
C VAL A 115 -3.33 10.79 12.35
N ALA A 116 -2.81 11.40 13.43
CA ALA A 116 -2.91 12.84 13.65
C ALA A 116 -2.08 13.66 12.65
N ALA A 117 -0.86 13.23 12.33
CA ALA A 117 -0.01 13.87 11.33
C ALA A 117 -0.68 13.90 9.95
N ALA A 118 -1.35 12.81 9.56
CA ALA A 118 -2.10 12.74 8.30
C ALA A 118 -3.28 13.72 8.22
N LEU A 119 -3.77 14.23 9.36
CA LEU A 119 -4.87 15.20 9.42
C LEU A 119 -4.40 16.65 9.53
N MET A 120 -3.10 16.90 9.75
CA MET A 120 -2.55 18.25 9.90
C MET A 120 -2.89 19.17 8.71
N PRO A 121 -2.84 18.72 7.43
CA PRO A 121 -3.22 19.56 6.29
C PRO A 121 -4.72 19.91 6.24
N LEU A 122 -5.55 19.30 7.08
CA LEU A 122 -7.00 19.47 7.13
C LEU A 122 -7.46 20.24 8.37
N ALA A 123 -6.56 21.02 9.00
CA ALA A 123 -6.86 21.77 10.21
C ALA A 123 -8.07 22.71 10.03
N ASP A 124 -8.15 23.40 8.90
CA ASP A 124 -9.21 24.38 8.58
C ASP A 124 -10.40 23.77 7.81
N ALA A 125 -10.40 22.46 7.58
CA ALA A 125 -11.48 21.79 6.88
C ALA A 125 -12.75 21.70 7.73
N SER A 126 -13.91 21.58 7.07
CA SER A 126 -15.19 21.42 7.77
C SER A 126 -15.20 20.18 8.67
N ALA A 127 -16.02 20.20 9.72
CA ALA A 127 -16.13 19.08 10.66
C ALA A 127 -16.45 17.75 9.96
N ALA A 128 -17.30 17.77 8.93
CA ALA A 128 -17.65 16.58 8.15
C ALA A 128 -16.46 16.02 7.35
N VAL A 129 -15.68 16.90 6.70
CA VAL A 129 -14.47 16.50 5.96
C VAL A 129 -13.43 15.94 6.92
N ARG A 130 -13.23 16.58 8.08
CA ARG A 130 -12.33 16.10 9.11
C ARG A 130 -12.75 14.74 9.66
N ALA A 131 -14.03 14.54 9.98
CA ALA A 131 -14.54 13.27 10.47
C ALA A 131 -14.30 12.14 9.44
N GLN A 132 -14.63 12.38 8.17
CA GLN A 132 -14.36 11.43 7.09
C GLN A 132 -12.86 11.10 6.97
N ALA A 133 -12.00 12.10 7.10
CA ALA A 133 -10.55 11.92 7.03
C ALA A 133 -10.01 11.13 8.22
N VAL A 134 -10.56 11.29 9.43
CA VAL A 134 -10.21 10.48 10.62
C VAL A 134 -10.48 9.01 10.33
N TYR A 135 -11.70 8.65 9.90
CA TYR A 135 -12.04 7.26 9.60
C TYR A 135 -11.17 6.68 8.47
N ALA A 136 -10.93 7.46 7.41
CA ALA A 136 -10.09 7.04 6.30
C ALA A 136 -8.63 6.80 6.76
N SER A 137 -8.12 7.68 7.63
CA SER A 137 -6.78 7.55 8.18
C SER A 137 -6.66 6.33 9.09
N VAL A 138 -7.62 6.12 10.01
CA VAL A 138 -7.65 4.92 10.88
C VAL A 138 -7.72 3.64 10.06
N CYS A 139 -8.58 3.58 9.03
CA CYS A 139 -8.72 2.41 8.15
C CYS A 139 -7.38 2.08 7.47
N ARG A 140 -6.73 3.11 6.91
CA ARG A 140 -5.44 2.98 6.24
C ARG A 140 -4.33 2.48 7.18
N HIS A 141 -4.16 3.10 8.34
CA HIS A 141 -3.06 2.78 9.26
C HIS A 141 -3.28 1.47 10.02
N SER A 142 -4.54 1.10 10.29
CA SER A 142 -4.84 -0.15 10.98
C SER A 142 -4.81 -1.36 10.06
N GLY A 143 -4.98 -1.14 8.75
CA GLY A 143 -5.17 -2.21 7.77
C GLY A 143 -6.46 -3.01 8.00
N ARG A 144 -7.37 -2.53 8.87
CA ARG A 144 -8.62 -3.24 9.19
C ARG A 144 -9.78 -2.64 8.39
N PRO A 145 -10.63 -3.48 7.77
CA PRO A 145 -11.74 -3.00 6.95
C PRO A 145 -12.93 -2.45 7.76
N PHE A 146 -13.01 -2.76 9.05
CA PHE A 146 -14.08 -2.28 9.94
C PHE A 146 -13.49 -1.50 11.12
N ILE A 147 -14.15 -0.40 11.48
CA ILE A 147 -13.79 0.47 12.60
C ILE A 147 -14.97 0.51 13.56
N VAL A 148 -14.71 0.40 14.86
CA VAL A 148 -15.72 0.62 15.91
C VAL A 148 -15.44 1.95 16.59
N ASP A 149 -16.37 2.90 16.44
CA ASP A 149 -16.38 4.20 17.12
C ASP A 149 -17.41 4.21 18.25
N VAL A 150 -17.02 4.67 19.43
CA VAL A 150 -17.89 4.78 20.60
C VAL A 150 -18.39 6.22 20.71
N ALA A 151 -19.70 6.41 20.71
CA ALA A 151 -20.33 7.74 20.77
C ALA A 151 -20.91 8.06 22.15
#